data_AF-A0A1H4LWP8-F1
#
_entry.id   AF-A0A1H4LWP8-F1
#
_cell.length_a   1.000
_cell.length_b   1.000
_cell.length_c   1.000
_cell.angle_alpha   90.00
_cell.angle_beta   90.00
_cell.angle_gamma   90.00
#
_symmetry.space_group_name_H-M   'P 1'
#
loop_
_entity.id
_entity.type
_entity.pdbx_description
1 polymer ?
#
loop_
_entity_poly.entity_id
_entity_poly.type
_entity_poly.pdbx_seq_one_letter_code
_entity_poly.pdbx_strand_id
1 'polypeptide(L)' 'MLGDFWANASTVYKTVVLSALGFMVVGLGLNIIGLMKHNNPLAIGALPVIGVGLLLHVVGMVIRTRELRKGRPGK' A
#
# COMPACT_ATOMS: atom_id res chain seq x y z
N MET A 1 2.48 13.65 17.87
CA MET A 1 3.38 12.52 17.50
C MET A 1 3.10 12.00 16.09
N LEU A 2 1.93 11.38 15.80
CA LEU A 2 1.61 10.92 14.44
C LEU A 2 1.33 12.09 13.47
N GLY A 3 0.67 13.14 13.97
CA GLY A 3 0.41 14.37 13.22
C GLY A 3 1.71 15.08 12.79
N ASP A 4 2.69 15.18 13.69
CA ASP A 4 3.99 15.80 13.39
C ASP A 4 4.82 14.98 12.39
N PHE A 5 4.73 13.66 12.48
CA PHE A 5 5.33 12.74 11.51
C PHE A 5 4.68 12.90 10.13
N TRP A 6 3.35 12.96 10.08
CA TRP A 6 2.62 13.23 8.84
C TRP A 6 2.87 14.64 8.32
N ALA A 7 3.01 15.67 9.14
CA ALA A 7 3.31 17.02 8.67
C ALA A 7 4.68 17.07 7.95
N ASN A 8 5.70 16.42 8.52
CA ASN A 8 7.07 16.44 8.00
C ASN A 8 7.41 15.31 7.00
N ALA A 9 6.52 14.33 6.80
CA ALA A 9 6.78 13.25 5.87
C ALA A 9 6.77 13.73 4.40
N SER A 10 7.70 13.17 3.61
CA SER A 10 7.81 13.42 2.17
C SER A 10 6.48 13.14 1.45
N THR A 11 6.12 14.02 0.51
CA THR A 11 4.92 13.89 -0.33
C THR A 11 4.88 12.54 -1.05
N VAL A 12 6.04 12.01 -1.46
CA VAL A 12 6.14 10.69 -2.11
C VAL A 12 5.72 9.56 -1.16
N TYR A 13 6.17 9.61 0.10
CA TYR A 13 5.80 8.60 1.11
C TYR A 13 4.29 8.62 1.37
N LYS A 14 3.69 9.80 1.53
CA LYS A 14 2.25 9.98 1.75
C LYS A 14 1.43 9.42 0.59
N THR A 15 1.80 9.79 -0.64
CA THR A 15 1.10 9.31 -1.83
C THR A 15 1.19 7.80 -1.95
N VAL A 16 2.37 7.20 -1.75
CA VAL A 16 2.52 5.73 -1.83
C VAL A 16 1.72 5.01 -0.76
N VAL A 17 1.70 5.50 0.48
CA VAL A 17 0.92 4.91 1.57
C VAL A 17 -0.59 5.00 1.29
N LEU A 18 -1.08 6.16 0.82
CA LEU A 18 -2.49 6.33 0.47
C LEU A 18 -2.88 5.49 -0.76
N SER A 19 -1.98 5.37 -1.74
CA SER A 19 -2.17 4.51 -2.91
C SER A 19 -2.25 3.04 -2.49
N ALA A 20 -1.34 2.58 -1.63
CA ALA A 20 -1.31 1.22 -1.12
C ALA A 20 -2.59 0.90 -0.32
N LEU A 21 -3.06 1.85 0.50
CA LEU A 21 -4.30 1.71 1.25
C LEU A 21 -5.50 1.60 0.29
N GLY A 22 -5.58 2.46 -0.72
CA GLY A 22 -6.64 2.40 -1.73
C GLY A 22 -6.67 1.08 -2.49
N PHE A 23 -5.51 0.60 -2.96
CA PHE A 23 -5.41 -0.68 -3.68
C PHE A 23 -5.79 -1.88 -2.79
N MET A 24 -5.42 -1.88 -1.52
CA MET A 24 -5.83 -2.92 -0.56
C MET A 24 -7.35 -2.96 -0.37
N VAL A 25 -7.98 -1.79 -0.18
CA VAL A 25 -9.43 -1.69 -0.02
C VAL A 25 -10.16 -2.15 -1.28
N VAL A 26 -9.70 -1.74 -2.46
CA VAL A 26 -10.28 -2.17 -3.74
C VAL A 26 -10.12 -3.67 -3.96
N GLY A 27 -8.93 -4.22 -3.71
CA GLY A 27 -8.66 -5.66 -3.84
C GLY A 27 -9.50 -6.51 -2.90
N LEU A 28 -9.66 -6.06 -1.65
CA LEU A 28 -10.51 -6.74 -0.68
C LEU A 28 -11.99 -6.68 -1.09
N GLY A 29 -12.46 -5.53 -1.57
CA GLY A 29 -13.83 -5.35 -2.05
C GLY A 29 -14.18 -6.28 -3.22
N LEU A 30 -13.29 -6.40 -4.21
CA LEU A 30 -13.45 -7.32 -5.33
C LEU A 30 -13.51 -8.78 -4.88
N ASN A 31 -12.67 -9.16 -3.91
CA ASN A 31 -12.67 -10.51 -3.35
C ASN A 31 -13.98 -10.82 -2.63
N ILE A 32 -14.48 -9.91 -1.79
CA ILE A 32 -15.77 -10.08 -1.09
C ILE A 32 -16.92 -10.23 -2.10
N ILE A 33 -16.96 -9.40 -3.14
CA ILE A 33 -17.98 -9.50 -4.20
C ILE A 33 -17.87 -10.85 -4.94
N GLY A 34 -16.66 -11.31 -5.24
CA GLY A 34 -16.42 -12.61 -5.86
C GLY A 34 -16.92 -13.78 -5.01
N LEU A 35 -16.67 -13.73 -3.70
CA LEU A 35 -17.17 -14.69 -2.71
C LEU A 35 -18.70 -14.68 -2.60
N MET A 36 -19.31 -13.49 -2.47
CA MET A 36 -20.78 -13.35 -2.38
C MET A 36 -21.51 -13.87 -3.62
N LYS A 37 -20.88 -13.77 -4.80
CA LYS A 37 -21.48 -14.24 -6.06
C LYS A 37 -21.17 -15.71 -6.37
N HIS A 38 -20.46 -16.43 -5.50
CA HIS A 38 -19.91 -17.77 -5.79
C HIS A 38 -19.20 -17.85 -7.15
N ASN A 39 -18.62 -16.72 -7.59
CA ASN A 39 -18.13 -16.56 -8.94
C ASN A 39 -16.61 -16.68 -8.93
N ASN A 40 -16.15 -17.92 -9.08
CA ASN A 40 -14.75 -18.33 -9.06
C ASN A 40 -13.80 -17.46 -9.95
N PRO A 41 -14.19 -17.05 -11.18
CA PRO A 41 -13.33 -16.16 -11.99
C PRO A 41 -13.16 -14.75 -11.41
N LEU A 42 -14.13 -14.23 -10.65
CA LEU A 42 -13.97 -12.94 -9.96
C LEU A 42 -13.00 -13.05 -8.77
N ALA A 43 -13.01 -14.18 -8.07
CA ALA A 43 -12.04 -14.44 -7.00
C ALA A 43 -10.61 -14.55 -7.54
N ILE A 44 -10.42 -15.18 -8.70
CA ILE A 44 -9.13 -15.24 -9.40
C ILE A 44 -8.73 -13.86 -9.93
N GLY A 45 -9.68 -13.07 -10.44
CA GLY A 45 -9.46 -11.68 -10.88
C GLY A 45 -9.05 -10.72 -9.74
N ALA A 46 -9.36 -11.04 -8.48
CA ALA A 46 -8.93 -10.26 -7.33
C ALA A 46 -7.45 -10.47 -6.98
N LEU A 47 -6.84 -11.61 -7.34
CA LEU A 47 -5.43 -11.92 -7.10
C LEU A 47 -4.46 -10.85 -7.65
N PRO A 48 -4.54 -10.41 -8.92
CA PRO A 48 -3.66 -9.36 -9.43
C PRO A 48 -3.83 -8.02 -8.70
N VAL A 49 -5.06 -7.67 -8.27
CA VAL A 49 -5.31 -6.42 -7.54
C VAL A 49 -4.69 -6.45 -6.14
N ILE A 50 -4.83 -7.58 -5.44
CA ILE A 50 -4.17 -7.83 -4.15
C ILE A 50 -2.65 -7.83 -4.33
N GLY A 51 -2.14 -8.46 -5.40
CA GLY A 51 -0.71 -8.47 -5.74
C GLY A 51 -0.13 -7.08 -5.96
N VAL A 52 -0.83 -6.21 -6.70
CA VAL A 52 -0.43 -4.80 -6.89
C VAL A 52 -0.47 -4.03 -5.56
N GLY A 53 -1.48 -4.27 -4.72
CA GLY A 53 -1.55 -3.70 -3.37
C GLY A 53 -0.35 -4.09 -2.50
N LEU A 54 0.07 -5.36 -2.55
CA LEU A 54 1.25 -5.86 -1.85
C LEU A 54 2.55 -5.23 -2.36
N LEU A 55 2.70 -5.11 -3.68
CA LEU A 55 3.87 -4.48 -4.29
C LEU A 55 3.98 -3.00 -3.88
N LEU A 56 2.88 -2.25 -3.92
CA LEU A 56 2.84 -0.87 -3.42
C LEU A 56 3.18 -0.78 -1.93
N HIS A 57 2.77 -1.78 -1.14
CA HIS A 57 3.11 -1.86 0.28
C HIS A 57 4.62 -2.03 0.50
N VAL A 58 5.25 -2.94 -0.27
CA VAL A 58 6.71 -3.15 -0.24
C VAL A 58 7.45 -1.89 -0.67
N VAL A 59 7.00 -1.22 -1.73
CA VAL A 59 7.57 0.07 -2.18
C VAL A 59 7.47 1.14 -1.08
N GLY A 60 6.35 1.21 -0.38
CA GLY A 60 6.18 2.11 0.78
C GLY A 60 7.17 1.83 1.92
N MET A 61 7.44 0.56 2.21
CA MET A 61 8.46 0.16 3.20
C MET A 61 9.88 0.53 2.74
N VAL A 62 10.20 0.33 1.46
CA VAL A 62 11.51 0.69 0.89
C VAL A 62 11.72 2.20 0.92
N ILE A 63 10.73 3.00 0.55
CA ILE A 63 10.81 4.48 0.61
C ILE A 63 11.05 4.94 2.04
N ARG A 64 10.28 4.43 3.00
CA ARG A 64 10.49 4.73 4.43
C ARG A 64 11.92 4.38 4.88
N THR A 65 12.42 3.23 4.45
CA THR A 65 13.78 2.77 4.79
C THR A 65 14.85 3.65 4.15
N ARG A 66 14.63 4.12 2.91
CA ARG A 66 15.52 5.07 2.21
C ARG A 66 15.55 6.43 2.89
N GLU A 67 14.40 6.98 3.27
CA GLU A 67 14.31 8.25 3.99
C GLU A 67 15.03 8.18 5.35
N LEU A 68 14.85 7.07 6.11
CA LEU A 68 15.59 6.83 7.36
C LEU A 68 17.10 6.74 7.16
N ARG A 69 17.54 6.12 6.05
CA ARG A 69 18.97 5.98 5.72
C ARG A 69 19.58 7.29 5.23
N LYS A 70 18.80 8.12 4.53
CA LYS A 70 19.20 9.46 4.08
C LYS A 70 19.25 10.47 5.22
N GLY A 71 18.46 10.25 6.28
CA GLY A 71 18.48 11.02 7.52
C GLY A 71 19.63 10.71 8.49
N ARG A 72 20.50 9.71 8.20
CA ARG A 72 21.76 9.50 8.93
C ARG A 72 22.95 9.99 8.10
N PRO A 73 23.40 11.26 8.26
CA PRO A 73 24.79 11.57 7.95
C PRO A 73 25.67 10.69 8.86
N GLY A 74 26.73 10.12 8.27
CA GLY A 74 27.63 9.21 8.97
C GLY A 74 28.03 9.71 10.36
N LYS A 75 27.82 8.84 11.34
CA LYS A 75 28.68 8.70 12.51
C LYS A 75 28.99 7.22 12.63
#